data_AF-A0A3L7UVJ8-F1
#
_entry.id   AF-A0A3L7UVJ8-F1
#
_cell.length_a   1.000
_cell.length_b   1.000
_cell.length_c   1.000
_cell.angle_alpha   90.00
_cell.angle_beta   90.00
_cell.angle_gamma   90.00
#
_symmetry.space_group_name_H-M   'P 1'
#
loop_
_entity.id
_entity.type
_entity.pdbx_description
1 polymer ?
#
loop_
_entity_poly.entity_id
_entity_poly.type
_entity_poly.pdbx_seq_one_letter_code
_entity_poly.pdbx_strand_id
1 'polypeptide(L)'
;MRIFRDLWHDEFGVILSAELVILGTVGVVGLTTGLSMVSQSVNGELQDLAFAMRSLDQSYNIPGQQCCVAYTAGSCFTQEPVEESLAILCNIAEKEDQIKKEDASKAERLEKQIQKKEAERRKNKKQEDL
;
A
#
# COMPACT_ATOMS: atom_id res chain seq x y z
N MET A 1 13.39 8.85 56.36
CA MET A 1 12.85 8.60 55.00
C MET A 1 12.76 9.93 54.24
N ARG A 2 13.88 10.44 53.69
CA ARG A 2 13.85 11.64 52.83
C ARG A 2 13.59 11.27 51.37
N ILE A 3 14.26 10.23 50.88
CA ILE A 3 14.08 9.69 49.52
C ILE A 3 12.60 9.38 49.21
N PHE A 4 11.89 8.67 50.09
CA PHE A 4 10.46 8.37 49.88
C PHE A 4 9.57 9.61 49.91
N ARG A 5 9.97 10.69 50.61
CA ARG A 5 9.21 11.95 50.65
C ARG A 5 9.49 12.79 49.41
N ASP A 6 10.72 12.77 48.91
CA ASP A 6 11.13 13.46 47.71
C ASP A 6 10.50 12.79 46.47
N LEU A 7 10.41 11.45 46.43
CA LEU A 7 9.69 10.72 45.37
C LEU A 7 8.18 11.01 45.36
N TRP A 8 7.58 11.22 46.54
CA TRP A 8 6.14 11.53 46.67
C TRP A 8 5.81 12.98 46.31
N HIS A 9 6.82 13.85 46.26
CA HIS A 9 6.69 15.26 45.90
C HIS A 9 7.17 15.56 44.46
N ASP A 10 7.68 14.55 43.75
CA ASP A 10 8.14 14.66 42.37
C ASP A 10 6.97 14.52 41.38
N GLU A 11 6.16 15.57 41.31
CA GLU A 11 5.07 15.71 40.34
C GLU A 11 5.62 16.02 38.93
N PHE A 12 6.80 16.65 38.85
CA PHE A 12 7.39 17.09 37.58
C PHE A 12 7.82 15.92 36.68
N GLY A 13 8.41 14.85 37.25
CA GLY A 13 8.84 13.68 36.47
C GLY A 13 7.70 12.82 35.89
N VAL A 14 6.57 12.74 36.60
CA VAL A 14 5.39 11.96 36.18
C VAL A 14 4.63 12.67 35.05
N ILE A 15 4.48 14.00 35.14
CA ILE A 15 3.76 14.81 34.15
C ILE A 15 4.51 14.84 32.81
N LEU A 16 5.83 15.01 32.84
CA LEU A 16 6.69 14.99 31.65
C LEU A 16 6.67 13.64 30.92
N SER A 17 6.60 12.55 31.68
CA SER A 17 6.51 11.20 31.11
C SER A 17 5.15 10.94 30.46
N ALA A 18 4.06 11.41 31.06
CA ALA A 18 2.72 11.28 30.49
C ALA A 18 2.55 12.12 29.21
N GLU A 19 3.07 13.34 29.19
CA GLU A 19 3.04 14.22 28.02
C GLU A 19 3.82 13.62 26.84
N LEU A 20 5.02 13.09 27.10
CA LEU A 20 5.84 12.46 26.06
C LEU A 20 5.18 11.21 25.45
N VAL A 21 4.45 10.43 26.26
CA VAL A 21 3.70 9.26 25.77
C VAL A 21 2.55 9.71 24.84
N ILE A 22 1.84 10.79 25.18
CA ILE A 22 0.77 11.31 24.33
C ILE A 22 1.36 11.88 23.03
N LEU A 23 2.42 12.68 23.10
CA LEU A 23 3.09 13.20 21.91
C LEU A 23 3.69 12.09 21.04
N GLY A 24 4.26 11.06 21.66
CA GLY A 24 4.81 9.90 20.95
C GLY A 24 3.73 9.09 20.23
N THR A 25 2.59 8.84 20.87
CA THR A 25 1.49 8.10 20.23
C THR A 25 0.85 8.87 19.08
N VAL A 26 0.58 10.17 19.26
CA VAL A 26 0.10 11.04 18.17
C VAL A 26 1.13 11.14 17.05
N GLY A 27 2.42 11.24 17.40
CA GLY A 27 3.52 11.28 16.44
C GLY A 27 3.62 10.00 15.61
N VAL A 28 3.54 8.82 16.23
CA VAL A 28 3.57 7.52 15.52
C VAL A 28 2.37 7.41 14.57
N VAL A 29 1.14 7.69 15.05
CA VAL A 29 -0.06 7.61 14.20
C VAL A 29 0.02 8.60 13.04
N GLY A 30 0.45 9.84 13.31
CA GLY A 30 0.61 10.89 12.30
C GLY A 30 1.68 10.55 11.26
N LEU A 31 2.83 10.01 11.67
CA LEU A 31 3.89 9.60 10.75
C LEU A 31 3.50 8.38 9.92
N THR A 32 2.85 7.37 10.52
CA THR A 32 2.41 6.17 9.79
C THR A 32 1.37 6.52 8.73
N THR A 33 0.35 7.29 9.09
CA THR A 33 -0.69 7.71 8.14
C THR A 33 -0.15 8.72 7.12
N GLY A 34 0.65 9.69 7.54
CA GLY A 34 1.28 10.67 6.67
C GLY A 34 2.19 10.05 5.62
N LEU A 35 3.06 9.11 6.01
CA LEU A 35 3.94 8.39 5.08
C LEU A 35 3.13 7.55 4.08
N SER A 36 2.05 6.90 4.55
CA SER A 36 1.16 6.14 3.67
C SER A 36 0.51 7.04 2.62
N MET A 37 0.02 8.22 3.01
CA MET A 37 -0.60 9.18 2.09
C MET A 37 0.40 9.74 1.07
N VAL A 38 1.63 10.06 1.48
CA VAL A 38 2.68 10.51 0.56
C VAL A 38 2.99 9.42 -0.47
N SER A 39 3.13 8.17 -0.03
CA SER A 39 3.38 7.06 -0.96
C SER A 39 2.22 6.88 -1.95
N GLN A 40 0.97 6.96 -1.49
CA GLN A 40 -0.19 6.84 -2.37
C GLN A 40 -0.26 7.98 -3.38
N SER A 41 -0.01 9.22 -2.95
CA SER A 41 0.00 10.39 -3.83
C SER A 41 1.09 10.31 -4.89
N VAL A 42 2.32 9.96 -4.50
CA VAL A 42 3.44 9.81 -5.47
C VAL A 42 3.14 8.69 -6.47
N ASN A 43 2.61 7.56 -6.01
CA ASN A 43 2.24 6.47 -6.91
C ASN A 43 1.11 6.86 -7.87
N GLY A 44 0.13 7.66 -7.42
CA GLY A 44 -0.93 8.20 -8.26
C GLY A 44 -0.38 9.07 -9.39
N GLU A 45 0.51 10.02 -9.08
CA GLU A 45 1.13 10.88 -10.10
C GLU A 45 2.02 10.08 -11.07
N LEU A 46 2.72 9.05 -10.59
CA LEU A 46 3.49 8.15 -11.46
C LEU A 46 2.60 7.31 -12.39
N GLN A 47 1.41 6.92 -11.92
CA GLN A 47 0.43 6.24 -12.73
C GLN A 47 -0.12 7.17 -13.83
N ASP A 48 -0.44 8.41 -13.50
CA ASP A 48 -0.88 9.42 -14.47
C ASP A 48 0.21 9.72 -15.51
N LEU A 49 1.47 9.83 -15.07
CA LEU A 49 2.62 9.94 -15.97
C LEU A 49 2.74 8.73 -16.91
N ALA A 50 2.55 7.52 -16.40
CA ALA A 50 2.59 6.30 -17.22
C ALA A 50 1.49 6.28 -18.28
N PHE A 51 0.27 6.70 -17.92
CA PHE A 51 -0.82 6.85 -18.87
C PHE A 51 -0.54 7.90 -19.93
N ALA A 52 0.01 9.05 -19.55
CA ALA A 52 0.43 10.09 -20.49
C ALA A 52 1.48 9.57 -21.48
N MET A 53 2.48 8.82 -21.01
CA MET A 53 3.49 8.21 -21.88
C MET A 53 2.89 7.17 -22.84
N ARG A 54 1.94 6.34 -22.36
CA ARG A 54 1.24 5.34 -23.19
C ARG A 54 0.34 5.98 -24.25
N SER A 55 -0.14 7.20 -24.00
CA SER A 55 -0.98 7.95 -24.94
C SER A 55 -0.22 8.50 -26.14
N LEU A 56 1.11 8.50 -26.10
CA LEU A 56 1.95 8.82 -27.24
C LEU A 56 1.96 7.66 -28.24
N ASP A 57 2.04 8.01 -29.53
CA ASP A 57 2.25 7.03 -30.58
C ASP A 57 3.73 6.57 -30.57
N GLN A 58 3.96 5.31 -30.18
CA GLN A 58 5.29 4.68 -30.21
C GLN A 58 5.54 3.91 -31.52
N SER A 59 4.71 4.11 -32.55
CA SER A 59 4.92 3.53 -33.87
C SER A 59 6.14 4.14 -34.55
N TYR A 60 6.89 3.32 -35.26
CA TYR A 60 8.02 3.78 -36.07
C TYR A 60 8.11 3.01 -37.38
N ASN A 61 8.70 3.66 -38.39
CA ASN A 61 9.02 3.02 -39.67
C ASN A 61 10.38 3.50 -40.17
N ILE A 62 11.31 2.56 -40.31
CA ILE A 62 12.64 2.73 -40.87
C ILE A 62 12.63 1.96 -42.21
N PRO A 63 12.58 2.65 -43.36
CA PRO A 63 12.56 1.99 -44.65
C PRO A 63 13.88 1.27 -44.90
N GLY A 64 13.80 0.12 -45.58
CA GLY A 64 14.99 -0.56 -46.09
C GLY A 64 15.69 0.28 -47.14
N GLN A 65 17.02 0.22 -47.16
CA GLN A 65 17.82 0.94 -48.13
C GLN A 65 18.52 -0.04 -49.06
N GLN A 66 18.47 0.24 -50.36
CA GLN A 66 19.18 -0.51 -51.37
C GLN A 66 20.05 0.45 -52.17
N CYS A 67 21.32 0.09 -52.35
CA CYS A 67 22.24 0.80 -53.23
C CYS A 67 23.11 -0.20 -53.99
N CYS A 68 22.98 -0.22 -55.32
CA CYS A 68 23.64 -1.18 -56.20
C CYS A 68 23.39 -2.63 -55.77
N VAL A 69 24.46 -3.32 -55.32
CA VAL A 69 24.44 -4.72 -54.86
C VAL A 69 24.26 -4.83 -53.33
N ALA A 70 24.30 -3.70 -52.62
CA ALA A 70 24.12 -3.66 -51.17
C ALA A 70 22.64 -3.45 -50.81
N TYR A 71 22.18 -4.21 -49.83
CA TYR A 71 20.82 -4.14 -49.30
C TYR A 71 20.85 -4.13 -47.78
N THR A 72 20.08 -3.25 -47.17
CA THR A 72 19.83 -3.19 -45.73
C THR A 72 18.33 -3.29 -45.51
N ALA A 73 17.90 -4.31 -44.75
CA ALA A 73 16.50 -4.48 -44.40
C ALA A 73 16.01 -3.29 -43.56
N GLY A 74 14.77 -2.87 -43.82
CA GLY A 74 14.08 -1.91 -42.97
C GLY A 74 13.52 -2.57 -41.71
N SER A 75 12.95 -1.76 -40.82
CA SER A 75 12.19 -2.22 -39.66
C SER A 75 11.01 -1.29 -39.43
N CYS A 76 9.90 -1.85 -38.96
CA CYS A 76 8.76 -1.05 -38.55
C CYS A 76 8.06 -1.69 -37.34
N PHE A 77 7.41 -0.86 -36.56
CA PHE A 77 6.53 -1.27 -35.47
C PHE A 77 5.30 -0.36 -35.49
N THR A 78 4.13 -0.94 -35.30
CA THR A 78 2.87 -0.21 -35.19
C THR A 78 2.30 -0.49 -33.82
N GLN A 79 2.11 0.56 -33.04
CA GLN A 79 1.49 0.45 -31.72
C GLN A 79 0.02 0.08 -31.88
N GLU A 80 -0.48 -0.75 -30.96
CA GLU A 80 -1.92 -0.94 -30.75
C GLU A 80 -2.60 0.40 -30.44
N PRO A 81 -3.89 0.58 -30.81
CA PRO A 81 -4.64 1.78 -30.49
C PRO A 81 -4.51 2.15 -29.00
N VAL A 82 -4.35 3.44 -28.74
CA VAL A 82 -4.16 3.96 -27.38
C VAL A 82 -5.33 3.54 -26.50
N GLU A 83 -6.55 3.61 -27.02
CA GLU A 83 -7.79 3.27 -26.32
C GLU A 83 -7.80 1.81 -25.82
N GLU A 84 -7.38 0.87 -26.66
CA GLU A 84 -7.31 -0.55 -26.30
C GLU A 84 -6.23 -0.79 -25.24
N SER A 85 -5.06 -0.17 -25.41
CA SER A 85 -3.95 -0.31 -24.47
C SER A 85 -4.24 0.30 -23.09
N LEU A 86 -4.95 1.45 -23.04
CA LEU A 86 -5.39 2.08 -21.81
C LEU A 86 -6.47 1.26 -21.11
N ALA A 87 -7.43 0.70 -21.87
CA ALA A 87 -8.47 -0.16 -21.31
C ALA A 87 -7.86 -1.40 -20.62
N ILE A 88 -6.84 -2.02 -21.20
CA ILE A 88 -6.13 -3.15 -20.58
C ILE A 88 -5.51 -2.74 -19.24
N LEU A 89 -4.84 -1.58 -19.19
CA LEU A 89 -4.21 -1.07 -17.97
C LEU A 89 -5.24 -0.75 -16.88
N CYS A 90 -6.35 -0.10 -17.22
CA CYS A 90 -7.45 0.16 -16.28
C CYS A 90 -8.01 -1.15 -15.71
N ASN A 91 -8.25 -2.16 -16.55
CA ASN A 91 -8.73 -3.47 -16.09
C ASN A 91 -7.75 -4.16 -15.12
N ILE A 92 -6.43 -3.99 -15.32
CA ILE A 92 -5.42 -4.51 -14.40
C ILE A 92 -5.49 -3.77 -13.07
N ALA A 93 -5.51 -2.44 -13.09
CA ALA A 93 -5.61 -1.63 -11.88
C ALA A 93 -6.87 -1.94 -11.07
N GLU A 94 -8.03 -2.09 -11.74
CA GLU A 94 -9.28 -2.46 -11.11
C GLU A 94 -9.22 -3.86 -10.47
N LYS A 95 -8.58 -4.83 -11.12
CA LYS A 95 -8.37 -6.16 -10.56
C LYS A 95 -7.50 -6.12 -9.30
N GLU A 96 -6.43 -5.34 -9.31
CA GLU A 96 -5.57 -5.17 -8.13
C GLU A 96 -6.34 -4.61 -6.95
N ASP A 97 -7.20 -3.60 -7.18
CA ASP A 97 -8.03 -3.03 -6.13
C ASP A 97 -9.11 -4.00 -5.63
N GLN A 98 -9.67 -4.83 -6.51
CA GLN A 98 -10.58 -5.90 -6.11
C GLN A 98 -9.86 -6.95 -5.24
N ILE A 99 -8.65 -7.37 -5.62
CA ILE A 99 -7.84 -8.32 -4.85
C ILE A 99 -7.56 -7.76 -3.46
N LYS A 100 -7.13 -6.49 -3.35
CA LYS A 100 -6.90 -5.83 -2.05
C LYS A 100 -8.15 -5.81 -1.17
N LYS A 101 -9.32 -5.50 -1.74
CA LYS A 101 -10.60 -5.50 -1.01
C LYS A 101 -11.00 -6.91 -0.57
N GLU A 102 -10.80 -7.89 -1.44
CA GLU A 102 -11.10 -9.29 -1.13
C GLU A 102 -10.21 -9.79 0.02
N ASP A 103 -8.91 -9.51 -0.03
CA ASP A 103 -7.95 -9.90 1.00
C ASP A 103 -8.26 -9.23 2.34
N ALA A 104 -8.66 -7.96 2.34
CA ALA A 104 -9.13 -7.27 3.55
C ALA A 104 -10.38 -7.96 4.14
N SER A 105 -11.35 -8.33 3.30
CA SER A 105 -12.56 -9.03 3.75
C SER A 105 -12.27 -10.44 4.28
N LYS A 106 -11.30 -11.16 3.70
CA LYS A 106 -10.85 -12.47 4.15
C LYS A 106 -10.14 -12.38 5.49
N ALA A 107 -9.29 -11.37 5.68
CA ALA A 107 -8.64 -11.11 6.97
C ALA A 107 -9.68 -10.87 8.08
N GLU A 108 -10.68 -10.02 7.82
CA GLU A 108 -11.75 -9.75 8.79
C GLU A 108 -12.56 -11.02 9.14
N ARG A 109 -12.86 -11.85 8.14
CA ARG A 109 -13.55 -13.14 8.35
C ARG A 109 -12.71 -14.11 9.18
N LEU A 110 -11.40 -14.16 8.94
CA LEU A 110 -10.47 -15.01 9.66
C LEU A 110 -10.39 -14.59 11.13
N GLU A 111 -10.28 -13.29 11.40
CA GLU A 111 -10.30 -12.75 12.77
C GLU A 111 -11.57 -13.13 13.53
N LYS A 112 -12.74 -13.00 12.89
CA LYS A 112 -14.03 -13.41 13.50
C LYS A 112 -14.07 -14.90 13.83
N GLN A 113 -13.49 -15.75 12.98
CA GLN A 113 -13.42 -17.20 13.25
C GLN A 113 -12.47 -17.52 14.41
N ILE A 114 -11.33 -16.85 14.49
CA ILE A 114 -10.36 -17.01 15.59
C ILE A 114 -11.04 -16.63 16.91
N GLN A 115 -11.72 -15.48 16.96
CA GLN A 115 -12.44 -15.04 18.15
C GLN A 115 -13.53 -16.03 18.59
N LYS A 116 -14.30 -16.58 17.64
CA LYS A 116 -15.31 -17.61 17.94
C LYS A 116 -14.68 -18.88 18.51
N LYS A 117 -13.61 -19.39 17.89
CA LYS A 117 -12.88 -20.57 18.38
C LYS A 117 -12.29 -20.36 19.77
N GLU A 118 -11.75 -19.17 20.04
CA GLU A 118 -11.24 -18.82 21.37
C GLU A 118 -12.35 -18.74 22.42
N ALA A 119 -13.51 -18.17 22.07
CA ALA A 119 -14.68 -18.13 22.95
C ALA A 119 -15.21 -19.54 23.27
N GLU A 120 -15.26 -20.44 22.29
CA GLU A 120 -15.63 -21.85 22.49
C GLU A 120 -14.62 -22.58 23.37
N ARG A 121 -13.32 -22.42 23.12
CA ARG A 121 -12.25 -22.98 23.98
C ARG A 121 -12.38 -22.51 25.43
N ARG A 122 -12.69 -21.23 25.66
CA ARG A 122 -12.91 -20.67 27.01
C ARG A 122 -14.15 -21.26 27.69
N LYS A 123 -15.21 -21.59 26.94
CA LYS A 123 -16.42 -22.24 27.48
C LYS A 123 -16.16 -23.68 27.89
N ASN A 124 -15.50 -24.47 27.03
CA ASN A 124 -15.19 -25.87 27.33
C ASN A 124 -14.29 -26.00 28.56
N LYS A 125 -13.29 -25.13 28.71
CA LYS A 125 -12.39 -25.14 29.87
C LYS A 125 -13.13 -24.91 31.21
N LYS A 126 -14.12 -24.01 31.23
CA LYS A 126 -14.95 -23.77 32.41
C LYS A 126 -15.88 -24.94 32.77
N GLN A 127 -16.19 -25.81 31.80
CA GLN A 127 -17.05 -26.97 32.00
C GLN A 127 -16.28 -28.20 32.47
N GLU A 128 -14.96 -28.27 32.21
CA GLU A 128 -14.07 -29.30 32.77
C GLU A 128 -13.63 -29.00 34.22
N ASP A 129 -13.66 -27.73 34.63
CA ASP A 129 -13.29 -27.28 35.99
C ASP A 129 -14.44 -27.38 37.03
N LEU A 130 -15.58 -28.00 36.67
CA LEU A 130 -16.81 -28.11 37.48
C LEU A 130 -17.24 -29.58 37.65
#